data_AF-A0A221KCQ5-F1
#
_entry.id   AF-A0A221KCQ5-F1
#
_cell.length_a   1.000
_cell.length_b   1.000
_cell.length_c   1.000
_cell.angle_alpha   90.00
_cell.angle_beta   90.00
_cell.angle_gamma   90.00
#
_symmetry.space_group_name_H-M   'P 1'
#
loop_
_entity.id
_entity.type
_entity.pdbx_description
1 polymer ?
#
loop_
_entity_poly.entity_id
_entity_poly.type
_entity_poly.pdbx_seq_one_letter_code
_entity_poly.pdbx_strand_id
1 'polypeptide(L)'
;MPALFAGADLALGERLIAEHRCSECHARKVGGDGSAIYRPMERINSPAELRGMVEMCNTQLNLQMFPEEVTAVAAVLQRDHYRLAIH
;
A
#
# COMPACT_ATOMS: atom_id res chain seq x y z
N MET A 1 -7.30 -11.09 6.67
CA MET A 1 -7.33 -9.71 6.13
C MET A 1 -8.15 -8.84 7.07
N PRO A 2 -7.67 -7.68 7.54
CA PRO A 2 -8.45 -6.74 8.35
C PRO A 2 -9.78 -6.35 7.72
N ALA A 3 -10.80 -6.05 8.54
CA ALA A 3 -12.14 -5.68 8.06
C ALA A 3 -12.12 -4.49 7.09
N LEU A 4 -11.21 -3.53 7.29
CA LEU A 4 -10.99 -2.39 6.39
C LEU A 4 -10.70 -2.80 4.93
N PHE A 5 -10.08 -3.97 4.73
CA PHE A 5 -9.70 -4.48 3.43
C PHE A 5 -10.53 -5.71 3.02
N ALA A 6 -11.59 -6.04 3.76
CA ALA A 6 -12.47 -7.13 3.42
C ALA A 6 -13.20 -6.82 2.10
N GLY A 7 -13.09 -7.72 1.12
CA GLY A 7 -13.70 -7.53 -0.20
C GLY A 7 -12.94 -6.57 -1.13
N ALA A 8 -11.75 -6.09 -0.75
CA ALA A 8 -10.92 -5.28 -1.64
C ALA A 8 -10.49 -6.10 -2.88
N ASP A 9 -10.51 -5.45 -4.05
CA ASP A 9 -10.07 -6.06 -5.31
C ASP A 9 -8.53 -6.09 -5.38
N LEU A 10 -7.94 -7.22 -5.00
CA LEU A 10 -6.49 -7.39 -4.99
C LEU A 10 -5.88 -7.37 -6.40
N ALA A 11 -6.61 -7.82 -7.41
CA ALA A 11 -6.12 -7.82 -8.78
C ALA A 11 -6.01 -6.37 -9.32
N LEU A 12 -7.00 -5.53 -8.99
CA LEU A 12 -6.94 -4.09 -9.24
C LEU A 12 -5.75 -3.46 -8.51
N GLY A 13 -5.57 -3.77 -7.23
CA GLY A 13 -4.45 -3.23 -6.42
C GLY A 13 -3.07 -3.60 -7.00
N GLU A 14 -2.88 -4.86 -7.40
CA GLU A 14 -1.63 -5.33 -8.03
C GLU A 14 -1.38 -4.61 -9.36
N ARG A 15 -2.42 -4.45 -10.18
CA ARG A 15 -2.33 -3.72 -11.45
C ARG A 15 -1.91 -2.27 -11.23
N LEU A 16 -2.56 -1.58 -10.28
CA LEU A 16 -2.25 -0.18 -9.97
C LEU A 16 -0.84 0.01 -9.40
N ILE A 17 -0.35 -0.93 -8.57
CA ILE A 17 1.04 -0.91 -8.08
C ILE A 17 2.04 -0.95 -9.23
N ALA A 18 1.77 -1.78 -10.24
CA ALA A 18 2.60 -1.87 -11.44
C ALA A 18 2.46 -0.62 -12.33
N GLU A 19 1.24 -0.18 -12.63
CA GLU A 19 0.94 0.97 -13.48
C GLU A 19 1.55 2.27 -12.92
N HIS A 20 1.43 2.49 -11.61
CA HIS A 20 2.00 3.66 -10.94
C HIS A 20 3.46 3.48 -10.50
N ARG A 21 4.08 2.35 -10.85
CA ARG A 21 5.52 2.08 -10.66
C ARG A 21 5.97 2.31 -9.22
N CYS A 22 5.16 1.87 -8.25
CA CYS A 22 5.40 2.13 -6.82
C CYS A 22 6.78 1.62 -6.38
N SER A 23 7.18 0.44 -6.86
CA SER A 23 8.49 -0.17 -6.56
C SER A 23 9.65 0.72 -7.01
N GLU A 24 9.55 1.42 -8.13
CA GLU A 24 10.63 2.28 -8.60
C GLU A 24 10.83 3.52 -7.73
N CYS A 25 9.73 4.16 -7.31
CA CYS A 25 9.80 5.27 -6.37
C CYS A 25 10.38 4.82 -5.03
N HIS A 26 9.97 3.64 -4.55
CA HIS A 26 10.49 3.06 -3.32
C HIS A 26 11.98 2.71 -3.44
N ALA A 27 12.40 2.08 -4.54
CA ALA A 27 13.79 1.75 -4.82
C ALA A 27 14.68 3.00 -4.86
N ARG A 28 14.19 4.12 -5.39
CA ARG A 28 14.93 5.40 -5.33
C ARG A 28 15.14 5.92 -3.90
N LYS A 29 14.27 5.57 -2.96
CA LYS A 29 14.37 6.01 -1.55
C LYS A 29 15.22 5.07 -0.69
N VAL A 30 15.10 3.76 -0.89
CA VAL A 30 15.73 2.76 -0.01
C VAL A 30 16.73 1.83 -0.70
N GLY A 31 16.91 1.95 -2.02
CA GLY A 31 17.73 1.06 -2.84
C GLY A 31 17.06 -0.29 -3.13
N GLY A 32 17.81 -1.18 -3.77
CA GLY A 32 17.36 -2.54 -4.11
C GLY A 32 16.12 -2.55 -5.01
N ASP A 33 15.17 -3.42 -4.69
CA ASP A 33 13.86 -3.53 -5.35
C ASP A 33 12.79 -2.62 -4.73
N GLY A 34 13.17 -1.80 -3.75
CA GLY A 34 12.26 -0.90 -3.03
C GLY A 34 11.48 -1.55 -1.90
N SER A 35 11.53 -2.87 -1.71
CA SER A 35 10.75 -3.58 -0.69
C SER A 35 11.12 -3.21 0.75
N ALA A 36 12.36 -2.76 0.98
CA ALA A 36 12.86 -2.34 2.30
C ALA A 36 12.16 -1.10 2.89
N ILE A 37 11.31 -0.42 2.10
CA ILE A 37 10.48 0.68 2.58
C ILE A 37 9.30 0.17 3.43
N TYR A 38 8.84 -1.06 3.17
CA TYR A 38 7.72 -1.67 3.89
C TYR A 38 8.23 -2.21 5.22
N ARG A 39 8.05 -1.41 6.28
CA ARG A 39 8.54 -1.71 7.63
C ARG A 39 7.37 -1.84 8.60
N PRO A 40 6.71 -3.02 8.64
CA PRO A 40 5.59 -3.25 9.56
C PRO A 40 6.05 -3.11 11.02
N MET A 41 5.17 -2.60 11.87
CA MET A 41 5.39 -2.44 13.31
C MET A 41 6.48 -1.42 13.73
N GLU A 42 7.12 -0.73 12.77
CA GLU A 42 8.00 0.41 13.07
C GLU A 42 7.23 1.73 13.07
N ARG A 43 6.64 2.09 11.92
CA ARG A 43 5.94 3.38 11.72
C ARG A 43 4.47 3.24 11.35
N ILE A 44 4.09 2.12 10.75
CA ILE A 44 2.72 1.83 10.34
C ILE A 44 2.32 0.55 11.06
N ASN A 45 1.40 0.70 11.99
CA ASN A 45 1.06 -0.31 12.99
C ASN A 45 -0.41 -0.71 12.92
N SER A 46 -1.20 -0.01 12.10
CA SER A 46 -2.62 -0.31 11.87
C SER A 46 -2.98 -0.33 10.37
N PRO A 47 -4.04 -1.08 10.00
CA PRO A 47 -4.57 -1.07 8.64
C PRO A 47 -4.97 0.33 8.16
N ALA A 48 -5.49 1.17 9.07
CA ALA A 48 -5.89 2.53 8.76
C ALA A 48 -4.69 3.43 8.42
N GLU A 49 -3.60 3.34 9.18
CA GLU A 49 -2.35 4.06 8.87
C GLU A 49 -1.74 3.59 7.54
N LEU A 50 -1.79 2.29 7.26
CA LEU A 50 -1.29 1.76 5.98
C LEU A 50 -2.08 2.35 4.80
N ARG A 51 -3.41 2.33 4.87
CA ARG A 51 -4.26 2.96 3.84
C ARG A 51 -3.96 4.46 3.72
N GLY A 52 -3.81 5.15 4.85
CA GLY A 52 -3.46 6.57 4.89
C GLY A 52 -2.11 6.88 4.23
N MET A 53 -1.11 5.99 4.37
CA MET A 53 0.17 6.14 3.70
C MET A 53 0.04 6.05 2.17
N VAL A 54 -0.79 5.13 1.68
CA VAL A 54 -1.08 5.01 0.23
C VAL A 54 -1.83 6.24 -0.28
N GLU A 55 -2.82 6.74 0.47
CA GLU A 55 -3.56 7.97 0.16
C GLU A 55 -2.62 9.20 0.08
N MET A 56 -1.67 9.30 1.01
CA MET A 56 -0.68 10.36 0.99
C MET A 56 0.20 10.26 -0.27
N CYS A 57 0.64 9.06 -0.67
CA CYS A 57 1.38 8.86 -1.91
C CYS A 57 0.53 9.23 -3.14
N ASN A 58 -0.74 8.82 -3.17
CA ASN A 58 -1.70 9.17 -4.23
C ASN A 58 -1.77 10.69 -4.43
N THR A 59 -1.91 11.44 -3.32
CA THR A 59 -2.00 12.89 -3.34
C THR A 59 -0.67 13.55 -3.72
N GLN A 60 0.44 13.17 -3.07
CA GLN A 60 1.75 13.79 -3.29
C GLN A 60 2.27 13.60 -4.72
N LEU A 61 1.92 12.47 -5.35
CA LEU A 61 2.34 12.14 -6.70
C LEU A 61 1.24 12.42 -7.75
N ASN A 62 0.09 12.95 -7.32
CA ASN A 62 -1.09 13.22 -8.14
C ASN A 62 -1.47 12.03 -9.04
N LEU A 63 -1.59 10.84 -8.45
CA LEU A 63 -1.89 9.59 -9.17
C LEU A 63 -3.38 9.46 -9.53
N GLN A 64 -4.22 10.30 -8.94
CA GLN A 64 -5.66 10.39 -9.20
C GLN A 64 -6.43 9.08 -8.93
N MET A 65 -5.93 8.23 -8.04
CA MET A 65 -6.65 7.03 -7.61
C MET A 65 -7.88 7.40 -6.79
N PHE A 66 -8.98 6.69 -7.01
CA PHE A 66 -10.19 6.75 -6.19
C PHE A 66 -9.98 6.07 -4.82
N PRO A 67 -10.84 6.35 -3.81
CA PRO A 67 -10.71 5.76 -2.48
C PRO A 67 -10.69 4.22 -2.46
N GLU A 68 -11.44 3.58 -3.35
CA GLU A 68 -11.51 2.12 -3.50
C GLU A 68 -10.21 1.56 -4.08
N GLU A 69 -9.59 2.27 -5.02
CA GLU A 69 -8.31 1.93 -5.63
C GLU A 69 -7.16 2.08 -4.62
N VAL A 70 -7.15 3.15 -3.83
CA VAL A 70 -6.23 3.31 -2.69
C VAL A 70 -6.38 2.16 -1.71
N THR A 71 -7.63 1.76 -1.42
CA THR A 71 -7.92 0.64 -0.53
C THR A 71 -7.44 -0.69 -1.12
N ALA A 72 -7.61 -0.90 -2.43
CA ALA A 72 -7.12 -2.08 -3.15
C ALA A 72 -5.59 -2.19 -3.10
N VAL A 73 -4.88 -1.10 -3.38
CA VAL A 73 -3.40 -1.05 -3.27
C VAL A 73 -2.95 -1.33 -1.83
N ALA A 74 -3.57 -0.68 -0.84
CA ALA A 74 -3.23 -0.89 0.57
C ALA A 74 -3.53 -2.34 1.02
N ALA A 75 -4.56 -2.98 0.48
CA ALA A 75 -4.89 -4.37 0.76
C ALA A 75 -3.82 -5.34 0.23
N VAL A 76 -3.25 -5.07 -0.96
CA VAL A 76 -2.13 -5.85 -1.50
C VAL A 76 -0.89 -5.68 -0.61
N LEU A 77 -0.55 -4.45 -0.22
CA LEU A 77 0.57 -4.20 0.70
C LEU A 77 0.34 -4.85 2.07
N GLN A 78 -0.90 -4.86 2.55
CA GLN A 78 -1.29 -5.56 3.78
C GLN A 78 -1.04 -7.07 3.67
N ARG A 79 -1.43 -7.70 2.56
CA ARG A 79 -1.26 -9.14 2.32
C ARG A 79 0.23 -9.52 2.24
N ASP A 80 0.99 -8.75 1.47
CA ASP A 80 2.32 -9.16 1.04
C ASP A 80 3.41 -8.74 2.01
N HIS A 81 3.28 -7.55 2.62
CA HIS A 81 4.35 -6.95 3.42
C HIS A 81 3.98 -6.74 4.89
N TYR A 82 2.76 -6.26 5.18
CA TYR A 82 2.46 -5.77 6.52
C TYR A 82 1.89 -6.83 7.47
N ARG A 83 0.91 -7.62 7.01
CA ARG A 83 0.27 -8.71 7.77
C ARG A 83 -0.16 -8.34 9.20
N LEU A 84 -0.52 -7.07 9.42
CA LEU A 84 -1.04 -6.56 10.69
C LEU A 84 -2.25 -7.40 11.15
N ALA A 85 -2.21 -7.82 12.41
CA ALA A 85 -3.26 -8.64 13.00
C ALA A 85 -4.58 -7.88 13.13
N ILE A 86 -5.67 -8.65 13.20
CA ILE A 86 -6.98 -8.15 13.59
C ILE A 86 -7.04 -8.34 15.11
N HIS A 87 -7.09 -7.25 15.86
CA HIS A 87 -7.42 -7.27 17.28
C HIS A 87 -8.77 -6.59 17.44
#